data_AF-A0A7C6L979-F1
#
_entry.id   AF-A0A7C6L979-F1
#
_cell.length_a   1.000
_cell.length_b   1.000
_cell.length_c   1.000
_cell.angle_alpha   90.00
_cell.angle_beta   90.00
_cell.angle_gamma   90.00
#
_symmetry.space_group_name_H-M   'P 1'
#
loop_
_entity.id
_entity.type
_entity.pdbx_description
1 polymer ?
#
loop_
_entity_poly.entity_id
_entity_poly.type
_entity_poly.pdbx_seq_one_letter_code
_entity_poly.pdbx_strand_id
1 'polypeptide(L)'
;MSVKQKASELAKAIKESPEYQRLMQARKVVEEREAAKIMLQDVEKKQNRLREKYAAGEQPSEAELEDLKRTIELVSFNPYIRDLFDAEFAFSKMMAEVWEIIAGDLGLELPEPQPKQGESEPAAARTSSKLWVPGRDF
;
A
#
# COMPACT_ATOMS: atom_id res chain seq x y z
N MET A 1 29.23 -20.85 -3.64
CA MET A 1 27.81 -20.60 -3.34
C MET A 1 27.29 -19.58 -4.33
N SER A 2 26.11 -19.79 -4.91
CA SER A 2 25.46 -18.81 -5.78
C SER A 2 24.50 -17.91 -4.98
N VAL A 3 24.25 -16.70 -5.47
CA VAL A 3 23.25 -15.78 -4.87
C VAL A 3 21.87 -16.45 -4.76
N LYS A 4 21.50 -17.27 -5.75
CA LYS A 4 20.24 -18.04 -5.74
C LYS A 4 20.18 -19.06 -4.61
N GLN A 5 21.30 -19.70 -4.25
CA GLN A 5 21.35 -20.60 -3.11
C GLN A 5 21.17 -19.85 -1.78
N LYS A 6 21.82 -18.69 -1.64
CA LYS A 6 21.66 -17.82 -0.45
C LYS A 6 20.24 -17.28 -0.31
N ALA A 7 19.61 -16.90 -1.42
CA ALA A 7 18.19 -16.52 -1.41
C ALA A 7 17.27 -17.66 -0.97
N SER A 8 17.58 -18.91 -1.36
CA SER A 8 16.83 -20.08 -0.89
C SER A 8 17.04 -20.36 0.60
N GLU A 9 18.27 -20.18 1.11
CA GLU A 9 18.56 -20.27 2.54
C GLU A 9 17.82 -19.20 3.34
N LEU A 10 17.84 -17.95 2.86
CA LEU A 10 17.08 -16.84 3.46
C LEU A 10 15.57 -17.13 3.47
N ALA A 11 15.02 -17.65 2.37
CA ALA A 11 13.60 -18.03 2.31
C ALA A 11 13.25 -19.14 3.32
N LYS A 12 14.17 -20.06 3.62
CA LYS A 12 13.96 -21.06 4.68
C LYS A 12 13.95 -20.42 6.06
N ALA A 13 14.90 -19.52 6.34
CA ALA A 13 14.96 -18.80 7.60
C ALA A 13 13.71 -17.94 7.83
N ILE A 14 13.24 -17.24 6.79
CA ILE A 14 11.98 -16.46 6.82
C ILE A 14 10.80 -17.39 7.13
N LYS A 15 10.73 -18.58 6.51
CA LYS A 15 9.66 -19.54 6.81
C LYS A 15 9.67 -20.00 8.25
N GLU A 16 10.83 -20.10 8.89
CA GLU A 16 10.96 -20.49 10.29
C GLU A 16 10.76 -19.32 11.27
N SER A 17 10.64 -18.09 10.75
CA SER A 17 10.47 -16.89 11.57
C SER A 17 9.09 -16.85 12.25
N PRO A 18 9.00 -16.29 13.47
CA PRO A 18 7.74 -16.18 14.18
C PRO A 18 6.72 -15.30 13.44
N GLU A 19 7.18 -14.29 12.68
CA GLU A 19 6.34 -13.39 11.89
C GLU A 19 5.63 -14.16 10.76
N TYR A 20 6.37 -14.97 10.01
CA TYR A 20 5.79 -15.78 8.93
C TYR A 20 4.85 -16.86 9.48
N GLN A 21 5.25 -17.55 10.56
CA GLN A 21 4.41 -18.57 11.18
C GLN A 21 3.10 -17.98 11.70
N ARG A 22 3.16 -16.81 12.35
CA ARG A 22 1.97 -16.08 12.82
C ARG A 22 1.06 -15.69 11.66
N LEU A 23 1.62 -15.15 10.58
CA LEU A 23 0.86 -14.81 9.37
C LEU A 23 0.12 -16.03 8.81
N MET A 24 0.82 -17.14 8.63
CA MET A 24 0.22 -18.38 8.11
C MET A 24 -0.88 -18.92 9.02
N GLN A 25 -0.69 -18.84 10.34
CA GLN A 25 -1.69 -19.27 11.31
C GLN A 25 -2.94 -18.37 11.27
N ALA A 26 -2.77 -17.05 11.30
CA ALA A 26 -3.88 -16.10 11.23
C ALA A 26 -4.67 -16.28 9.93
N ARG A 27 -3.98 -16.50 8.80
CA ARG A 27 -4.63 -16.78 7.50
C ARG A 27 -5.48 -18.04 7.55
N LYS A 28 -4.94 -19.12 8.11
CA LYS A 28 -5.68 -20.39 8.27
C LYS A 28 -6.94 -20.20 9.12
N VAL A 29 -6.84 -19.45 10.22
CA VAL A 29 -7.99 -19.16 11.10
C VAL A 29 -9.08 -18.39 10.35
N VAL A 30 -8.71 -17.42 9.50
CA VAL A 30 -9.68 -16.69 8.67
C VAL A 30 -10.32 -17.60 7.62
N GLU A 31 -9.55 -18.48 6.98
CA GLU A 31 -10.06 -19.43 5.97
C GLU A 31 -11.07 -20.45 6.54
N GLU A 32 -10.89 -20.88 7.80
CA GLU A 32 -11.81 -21.78 8.50
C GLU A 32 -13.13 -21.11 8.90
N ARG A 33 -13.21 -19.77 8.83
CA ARG A 33 -14.35 -18.97 9.29
C ARG A 33 -15.09 -18.40 8.08
N GLU A 34 -16.21 -19.00 7.71
CA GLU A 34 -16.97 -18.63 6.50
C GLU A 34 -17.26 -17.12 6.37
N ALA A 35 -17.74 -16.49 7.45
CA ALA A 35 -18.03 -15.04 7.46
C ALA A 35 -16.76 -14.19 7.27
N ALA A 36 -15.64 -14.55 7.92
CA ALA A 36 -14.39 -13.81 7.80
C ALA A 36 -13.76 -13.98 6.40
N LYS A 37 -13.87 -15.18 5.84
CA LYS A 37 -13.45 -15.48 4.48
C LYS A 37 -14.21 -14.67 3.43
N ILE A 38 -15.53 -14.59 3.54
CA ILE A 38 -16.36 -13.78 2.62
C ILE A 38 -15.95 -12.30 2.70
N MET A 39 -15.77 -11.78 3.92
CA MET A 39 -15.31 -10.42 4.16
C MET A 39 -13.94 -10.15 3.52
N LEU A 40 -12.97 -11.06 3.71
CA LEU A 40 -11.63 -10.92 3.12
C LEU A 40 -11.67 -10.96 1.59
N GLN A 41 -12.47 -11.86 1.01
CA GLN A 41 -12.64 -11.94 -0.45
C GLN A 41 -13.22 -10.66 -1.06
N ASP A 42 -14.10 -9.95 -0.35
CA ASP A 42 -14.64 -8.67 -0.82
C ASP A 42 -13.54 -7.60 -0.91
N VAL A 43 -12.67 -7.54 0.11
CA VAL A 43 -11.50 -6.67 0.11
C VAL A 43 -10.57 -7.00 -1.06
N GLU A 44 -10.21 -8.27 -1.25
CA GLU A 44 -9.33 -8.72 -2.34
C GLU A 44 -9.89 -8.35 -3.71
N LYS A 45 -11.19 -8.57 -3.94
CA LYS A 45 -11.85 -8.22 -5.21
C LYS A 45 -11.78 -6.73 -5.49
N LYS A 46 -12.08 -5.88 -4.50
CA LYS A 46 -12.02 -4.42 -4.64
C LYS A 46 -10.59 -3.95 -4.89
N GLN A 47 -9.60 -4.48 -4.16
CA GLN A 47 -8.19 -4.18 -4.40
C GLN A 47 -7.71 -4.61 -5.79
N ASN A 48 -8.11 -5.80 -6.26
CA ASN A 48 -7.74 -6.30 -7.59
C ASN A 48 -8.28 -5.39 -8.68
N ARG A 49 -9.55 -5.00 -8.60
CA ARG A 49 -10.17 -4.08 -9.55
C ARG A 49 -9.44 -2.74 -9.63
N LEU A 50 -9.00 -2.19 -8.49
CA LEU A 50 -8.20 -0.97 -8.47
C LEU A 50 -6.82 -1.18 -9.10
N ARG A 51 -6.15 -2.30 -8.80
CA ARG A 51 -4.84 -2.65 -9.40
C ARG A 51 -4.94 -2.81 -10.91
N GLU A 52 -5.99 -3.45 -11.40
CA GLU A 52 -6.25 -3.62 -12.83
C GLU A 52 -6.41 -2.26 -13.53
N LYS A 53 -7.15 -1.33 -12.93
CA LYS A 53 -7.27 0.04 -13.45
C LYS A 53 -5.92 0.75 -13.50
N TYR A 54 -5.15 0.71 -12.41
CA TYR A 54 -3.81 1.29 -12.38
C TYR A 54 -2.91 0.68 -13.46
N ALA A 55 -2.96 -0.63 -13.66
CA ALA A 55 -2.21 -1.32 -14.70
C ALA A 55 -2.65 -0.95 -16.12
N ALA A 56 -3.95 -0.64 -16.31
CA ALA A 56 -4.50 -0.11 -17.55
C ALA A 56 -4.17 1.37 -17.79
N GLY A 57 -3.49 2.04 -16.84
CA GLY A 57 -3.21 3.48 -16.90
C GLY A 57 -4.42 4.35 -16.53
N GLU A 58 -5.50 3.76 -16.01
CA GLU A 58 -6.68 4.46 -15.54
C GLU A 58 -6.52 4.85 -14.07
N GLN A 59 -6.90 6.08 -13.73
CA GLN A 59 -7.01 6.50 -12.34
C GLN A 59 -8.35 6.01 -11.76
N PRO A 60 -8.36 5.27 -10.64
CA PRO A 60 -9.59 4.93 -9.96
C PRO A 60 -10.34 6.18 -9.50
N SER A 61 -11.67 6.11 -9.47
CA SER A 61 -12.46 7.23 -8.96
C SER A 61 -12.36 7.34 -7.43
N GLU A 62 -12.59 8.54 -6.90
CA GLU A 62 -12.65 8.77 -5.45
C GLU A 62 -13.66 7.85 -4.76
N ALA A 63 -14.81 7.61 -5.41
CA ALA A 63 -15.85 6.72 -4.91
C ALA A 63 -15.36 5.26 -4.76
N GLU A 64 -14.53 4.77 -5.68
CA GLU A 64 -13.98 3.42 -5.61
C GLU A 64 -12.91 3.29 -4.51
N LEU A 65 -12.11 4.34 -4.32
CA LEU A 65 -11.16 4.42 -3.22
C LEU A 65 -11.88 4.48 -1.86
N GLU A 66 -12.95 5.26 -1.76
CA GLU A 66 -13.76 5.38 -0.56
C GLU A 66 -14.51 4.08 -0.25
N ASP A 67 -15.04 3.39 -1.27
CA ASP A 67 -15.68 2.08 -1.10
C ASP A 67 -14.68 1.04 -0.56
N LEU A 68 -13.45 1.00 -1.10
CA LEU A 68 -12.41 0.12 -0.55
C LEU A 68 -12.08 0.48 0.92
N LYS A 69 -11.90 1.78 1.23
CA LYS A 69 -11.61 2.22 2.61
C LYS A 69 -12.70 1.78 3.58
N ARG A 70 -13.97 2.03 3.26
CA ARG A 70 -15.11 1.59 4.08
C ARG A 70 -15.14 0.08 4.25
N THR A 71 -14.81 -0.67 3.20
CA THR A 71 -14.74 -2.14 3.28
C THR A 71 -13.66 -2.58 4.24
N ILE A 72 -12.46 -1.99 4.16
CA ILE A 72 -11.35 -2.26 5.08
C ILE A 72 -11.74 -1.93 6.52
N GLU A 73 -12.37 -0.78 6.75
CA GLU A 73 -12.88 -0.38 8.08
C GLU A 73 -13.89 -1.40 8.62
N LEU A 74 -14.85 -1.82 7.79
CA LEU A 74 -15.86 -2.81 8.18
C LEU A 74 -15.24 -4.16 8.55
N VAL A 75 -14.28 -4.65 7.78
CA VAL A 75 -13.64 -5.94 8.08
C VAL A 75 -12.70 -5.85 9.28
N SER A 76 -12.16 -4.65 9.60
CA SER A 76 -11.29 -4.44 10.76
C SER A 76 -12.00 -4.67 12.11
N PHE A 77 -13.33 -4.57 12.15
CA PHE A 77 -14.12 -4.92 13.33
C PHE A 77 -14.13 -6.43 13.61
N ASN A 78 -13.82 -7.27 12.62
CA ASN A 78 -13.72 -8.70 12.81
C ASN A 78 -12.35 -9.03 13.45
N PRO A 79 -12.31 -9.59 14.67
CA PRO A 79 -11.04 -9.82 15.37
C PRO A 79 -10.11 -10.79 14.64
N TYR A 80 -10.64 -11.73 13.84
CA TYR A 80 -9.83 -12.66 13.06
C TYR A 80 -9.15 -11.98 11.87
N ILE A 81 -9.87 -11.08 11.20
CA ILE A 81 -9.31 -10.30 10.07
C ILE A 81 -8.31 -9.28 10.59
N ARG A 82 -8.60 -8.64 11.73
CA ARG A 82 -7.66 -7.73 12.37
C ARG A 82 -6.35 -8.43 12.73
N ASP A 83 -6.39 -9.60 13.36
CA ASP A 83 -5.16 -10.34 13.69
C ASP A 83 -4.39 -10.78 12.43
N LEU A 84 -5.09 -11.10 11.33
CA LEU A 84 -4.45 -11.33 10.04
C LEU A 84 -3.72 -10.08 9.54
N PHE A 85 -4.37 -8.91 9.54
CA PHE A 85 -3.75 -7.65 9.11
C PHE A 85 -2.57 -7.25 10.00
N ASP A 86 -2.68 -7.44 11.32
CA ASP A 86 -1.58 -7.18 12.26
C ASP A 86 -0.39 -8.10 11.96
N ALA A 87 -0.64 -9.38 11.66
CA ALA A 87 0.40 -10.34 11.29
C ALA A 87 1.02 -10.01 9.92
N GLU A 88 0.22 -9.57 8.93
CA GLU A 88 0.71 -9.09 7.64
C GLU A 88 1.60 -7.86 7.77
N PHE A 89 1.23 -6.91 8.63
CA PHE A 89 2.02 -5.72 8.90
C PHE A 89 3.37 -6.09 9.54
N ALA A 90 3.36 -6.94 10.56
CA ALA A 90 4.58 -7.42 11.22
C ALA A 90 5.53 -8.13 10.23
N PHE A 91 4.98 -9.02 9.39
CA PHE A 91 5.75 -9.69 8.35
C PHE A 91 6.31 -8.71 7.31
N SER A 92 5.49 -7.75 6.86
CA SER A 92 5.90 -6.73 5.89
C SER A 92 7.04 -5.86 6.44
N LYS A 93 6.98 -5.51 7.72
CA LYS A 93 8.04 -4.76 8.40
C LYS A 93 9.34 -5.55 8.43
N MET A 94 9.33 -6.80 8.88
CA MET A 94 10.51 -7.67 8.88
C MET A 94 11.10 -7.81 7.46
N MET A 95 10.25 -7.97 6.43
CA MET A 95 10.72 -8.04 5.06
C MET A 95 11.35 -6.73 4.58
N ALA A 96 10.80 -5.57 4.97
CA ALA A 96 11.40 -4.27 4.68
C ALA A 96 12.78 -4.14 5.32
N GLU A 97 12.94 -4.53 6.58
CA GLU A 97 14.23 -4.55 7.29
C GLU A 97 15.25 -5.47 6.56
N VAL A 98 14.81 -6.65 6.07
CA VAL A 98 15.66 -7.53 5.25
C VAL A 98 16.11 -6.84 3.96
N TRP A 99 15.22 -6.12 3.29
CA TRP A 99 15.57 -5.37 2.08
C TRP A 99 16.53 -4.21 2.37
N GLU A 100 16.34 -3.50 3.47
CA GLU A 100 17.25 -2.44 3.93
C GLU A 100 18.66 -2.97 4.19
N ILE A 101 18.79 -4.13 4.85
CA ILE A 101 20.09 -4.76 5.09
C ILE A 101 20.77 -5.11 3.76
N ILE A 102 20.04 -5.78 2.85
CA ILE A 102 20.59 -6.18 1.55
C ILE A 102 20.99 -4.96 0.73
N ALA A 103 20.15 -3.92 0.69
CA ALA A 103 20.44 -2.69 -0.06
C ALA A 103 21.61 -1.92 0.55
N GLY A 104 21.64 -1.78 1.87
CA GLY A 104 22.71 -1.11 2.63
C GLY A 104 24.07 -1.76 2.39
N ASP A 105 24.16 -3.09 2.47
CA ASP A 105 25.42 -3.82 2.22
C ASP A 105 25.88 -3.72 0.75
N LEU A 106 24.95 -3.52 -0.17
CA LEU A 106 25.25 -3.30 -1.60
C LEU A 106 25.53 -1.83 -1.93
N GLY A 107 25.37 -0.90 -0.98
CA GLY A 107 25.45 0.54 -1.23
C GLY A 107 24.37 1.06 -2.19
N LEU A 108 23.25 0.35 -2.30
CA LEU A 108 22.11 0.76 -3.11
C LEU A 108 21.22 1.68 -2.25
N GLU A 109 20.99 2.91 -2.71
CA GLU A 109 19.95 3.75 -2.15
C GLU A 109 18.59 3.16 -2.51
N LEU A 110 17.80 2.81 -1.49
CA LEU A 110 16.40 2.46 -1.71
C LEU A 110 15.67 3.71 -2.20
N PRO A 111 14.90 3.64 -3.29
CA PRO A 111 14.09 4.78 -3.71
C PRO A 111 13.12 5.13 -2.59
N GLU A 112 13.19 6.36 -2.09
CA GLU A 112 12.21 6.84 -1.12
C GLU A 112 10.81 6.72 -1.71
N PRO A 113 9.80 6.34 -0.90
CA PRO A 113 8.41 6.37 -1.35
C PRO A 113 8.09 7.82 -1.74
N GLN A 114 8.05 8.08 -3.04
CA GLN A 114 7.75 9.42 -3.54
C GLN A 114 6.38 9.83 -3.00
N PRO A 115 6.24 10.99 -2.34
CA PRO A 115 4.92 11.53 -2.06
C PRO A 115 4.23 11.72 -3.41
N LYS A 116 3.02 11.16 -3.54
CA LYS A 116 2.24 11.23 -4.77
C LYS A 116 2.13 12.70 -5.19
N GLN A 117 2.72 13.05 -6.33
CA GLN A 117 2.49 14.33 -6.98
C GLN A 117 1.01 14.39 -7.39
N GLY A 118 0.21 15.06 -6.57
CA GLY A 118 -1.24 15.13 -6.73
C GLY A 118 -1.95 16.15 -5.85
N GLU A 119 -1.23 17.02 -5.16
CA GLU A 119 -1.79 18.22 -4.53
C GLU A 119 -1.26 19.43 -5.29
N SER A 120 -1.80 19.68 -6.49
CA SER A 120 -1.87 21.07 -6.94
C SER A 120 -2.89 21.76 -6.03
N GLU A 121 -2.40 22.47 -5.03
CA GLU A 121 -3.19 23.46 -4.29
C GLU A 121 -4.02 24.28 -5.29
N PRO A 122 -5.32 24.53 -5.03
CA PRO A 122 -6.06 25.48 -5.84
C PRO A 122 -5.37 26.83 -5.65
N ALA A 123 -4.81 27.38 -6.72
CA ALA A 123 -4.29 28.74 -6.77
C ALA A 123 -5.44 29.73 -6.61
N ALA A 124 -5.94 29.86 -5.38
CA ALA A 124 -6.79 30.95 -4.96
C ALA A 124 -5.92 32.17 -4.68
N ALA A 125 -6.32 33.28 -5.31
CA ALA A 125 -5.96 34.66 -4.97
C ALA A 125 -4.50 35.11 -5.20
N ARG A 126 -4.25 35.62 -6.41
CA ARG A 126 -3.49 36.87 -6.56
C ARG A 126 -4.31 37.88 -7.35
N THR A 127 -5.09 38.67 -6.62
CA THR A 127 -5.53 40.00 -7.05
C THR A 127 -4.29 40.83 -7.38
N SER A 128 -4.03 41.12 -8.66
CA SER A 128 -3.19 42.27 -9.06
C SER A 128 -4.07 43.36 -9.65
N SER A 129 -4.65 44.15 -8.75
CA SER A 129 -5.13 45.48 -9.09
C SER A 129 -3.97 46.35 -9.59
N LYS A 130 -4.26 47.17 -10.61
CA LYS A 130 -3.50 48.33 -11.14
C LYS A 130 -2.36 48.02 -12.12
N LEU A 131 -2.72 47.94 -13.40
CA LEU A 131 -1.90 48.49 -14.47
C LEU A 131 -2.74 49.51 -15.25
N TRP A 132 -2.57 50.75 -14.81
CA TRP A 132 -2.90 52.00 -15.48
C TRP A 132 -2.22 52.07 -16.85
N VAL A 133 -2.92 52.50 -17.90
CA VAL A 133 -2.34 52.78 -19.23
C VAL A 133 -2.79 54.18 -19.68
N PRO A 134 -1.89 55.17 -19.78
CA PRO A 134 -2.21 56.51 -20.28
C PRO A 134 -2.09 56.59 -21.81
N GLY A 135 -2.97 57.35 -22.47
CA GLY A 135 -2.79 57.78 -23.86
C GLY A 135 -3.87 57.39 -24.90
N ARG A 136 -5.16 57.56 -24.59
CA ARG A 136 -6.20 57.68 -25.63
C ARG A 136 -6.53 59.16 -25.84
N ASP A 137 -5.77 59.78 -26.73
CA ASP A 137 -6.19 60.95 -27.49
C ASP A 137 -6.03 60.60 -28.97
N PHE A 138 -7.17 60.46 -29.66
CA PHE A 138 -7.51 60.94 -31.01
C PHE A 138 -8.90 60.42 -31.37
#